data_AF-A0A4R5L0S8-F1
#
_entry.id   AF-A0A4R5L0S8-F1
#
_cell.length_a   1.000
_cell.length_b   1.000
_cell.length_c   1.000
_cell.angle_alpha   90.00
_cell.angle_beta   90.00
_cell.angle_gamma   90.00
#
_symmetry.space_group_name_H-M   'P 1'
#
loop_
_entity.id
_entity.type
_entity.pdbx_description
1 polymer ?
#
loop_
_entity_poly.entity_id
_entity_poly.type
_entity_poly.pdbx_seq_one_letter_code
_entity_poly.pdbx_strand_id
1 'polypeptide(L)'
;MASKLDDGKAAILAEQQALAKYVPDLQNWASSWRFEDTDIPCGQEIVAVFTPFLMNLLAQGFARKTLNRHRDHLWMLGGHLIEVRYEDPDAAALDARTLVLQQVHEYGGPLISRHLDEQAQNAFDATCKKLYRFLCPP
;
A
#
# COMPACT_ATOMS: atom_id res chain seq x y z
N MET A 1 8.61 -35.82 -7.59
CA MET A 1 8.03 -34.94 -6.55
C MET A 1 8.87 -33.67 -6.30
N ALA A 2 10.18 -33.66 -6.60
CA ALA A 2 11.04 -32.46 -6.50
C ALA A 2 10.68 -31.34 -7.50
N SER A 3 10.41 -31.67 -8.77
CA SER A 3 10.17 -30.69 -9.85
C SER A 3 9.11 -29.62 -9.54
N LYS A 4 7.99 -29.99 -8.90
CA LYS A 4 6.87 -29.06 -8.64
C LYS A 4 7.19 -28.04 -7.54
N LEU A 5 8.12 -28.37 -6.64
CA LEU A 5 8.61 -27.49 -5.58
C LEU A 5 9.62 -26.47 -6.13
N ASP A 6 10.46 -26.91 -7.08
CA ASP A 6 11.41 -26.05 -7.78
C ASP A 6 10.71 -25.02 -8.69
N ASP A 7 9.63 -25.43 -9.38
CA ASP A 7 8.80 -24.54 -10.20
C ASP A 7 8.10 -23.45 -9.35
N GLY A 8 7.56 -23.82 -8.18
CA GLY A 8 6.91 -22.87 -7.27
C GLY A 8 7.90 -21.85 -6.69
N LYS A 9 9.11 -22.28 -6.35
CA LYS A 9 10.17 -21.39 -5.86
C LYS A 9 10.62 -20.40 -6.93
N ALA A 10 10.74 -20.85 -8.18
CA ALA A 10 11.13 -19.99 -9.30
C ALA A 10 10.08 -18.91 -9.58
N ALA A 11 8.79 -19.26 -9.53
CA ALA A 11 7.69 -18.30 -9.71
C ALA A 11 7.69 -17.22 -8.62
N ILE A 12 7.81 -17.61 -7.34
CA ILE A 12 7.86 -16.67 -6.22
C ILE A 12 9.05 -15.71 -6.36
N LEU A 13 10.22 -16.21 -6.75
CA LEU A 13 11.40 -15.37 -6.96
C LEU A 13 11.19 -14.37 -8.11
N ALA A 14 10.55 -14.80 -9.21
CA ALA A 14 10.26 -13.93 -10.34
C ALA A 14 9.28 -12.81 -9.96
N GLU A 15 8.25 -13.11 -9.17
CA GLU A 15 7.30 -12.11 -8.67
C GLU A 15 7.98 -11.11 -7.72
N GLN A 16 8.84 -11.58 -6.81
CA GLN A 16 9.61 -10.72 -5.92
C GLN A 16 10.55 -9.79 -6.71
N GLN A 17 11.20 -10.30 -7.76
CA GLN A 17 12.04 -9.48 -8.63
C GLN A 17 11.22 -8.46 -9.43
N ALA A 18 10.02 -8.83 -9.90
CA ALA A 18 9.13 -7.91 -10.60
C ALA A 18 8.65 -6.79 -9.66
N LEU A 19 8.30 -7.14 -8.41
CA LEU A 19 7.93 -6.17 -7.38
C LEU A 19 9.10 -5.25 -7.04
N ALA A 20 10.31 -5.77 -6.83
CA ALA A 20 11.51 -4.96 -6.55
C ALA A 20 11.87 -4.01 -7.69
N LYS A 21 11.59 -4.38 -8.96
CA LYS A 21 11.74 -3.47 -10.11
C LYS A 21 10.65 -2.40 -10.16
N TYR A 22 9.45 -2.71 -9.66
CA TYR A 22 8.33 -1.79 -9.66
C TYR A 22 8.40 -0.78 -8.50
N VAL A 23 8.72 -1.27 -7.29
CA VAL A 23 8.81 -0.47 -6.06
C VAL A 23 10.18 -0.73 -5.40
N PRO A 24 11.27 -0.18 -5.94
CA PRO A 24 12.64 -0.49 -5.49
C PRO A 24 12.98 0.03 -4.08
N ASP A 25 12.16 0.92 -3.56
CA ASP A 25 12.27 1.60 -2.29
C ASP A 25 11.24 1.13 -1.25
N LEU A 26 10.51 0.03 -1.52
CA LEU A 26 9.43 -0.45 -0.66
C LEU A 26 9.87 -0.67 0.80
N GLN A 27 11.09 -1.18 0.98
CA GLN A 27 11.72 -1.39 2.31
C GLN A 27 11.99 -0.08 3.07
N ASN A 28 12.09 1.04 2.37
CA ASN A 28 12.36 2.35 2.96
C ASN A 28 11.07 3.10 3.32
N TRP A 29 9.90 2.65 2.85
CA TRP A 29 8.63 3.35 3.04
C TRP A 29 8.30 3.57 4.52
N ALA A 30 8.37 2.53 5.34
CA ALA A 30 8.13 2.64 6.79
C ALA A 30 9.04 3.68 7.45
N SER A 31 10.31 3.73 7.04
CA SER A 31 11.27 4.73 7.53
C SER A 31 10.99 6.15 7.02
N SER A 32 10.36 6.29 5.85
CA SER A 32 10.06 7.60 5.26
C SER A 32 8.80 8.26 5.85
N TRP A 33 7.91 7.49 6.47
CA TRP A 33 6.66 7.99 7.06
C TRP A 33 6.79 8.35 8.54
N ARG A 34 7.85 7.89 9.20
CA ARG A 34 7.99 7.98 10.66
C ARG A 34 8.08 9.42 11.15
N PHE A 35 7.39 9.72 12.26
CA PHE A 35 7.69 10.87 13.11
C PHE A 35 8.79 10.49 14.11
N GLU A 36 8.69 9.29 14.67
CA GLU A 36 9.63 8.71 15.62
C GLU A 36 9.99 7.27 15.24
N ASP A 37 11.13 6.75 15.73
CA ASP A 37 11.56 5.39 15.39
C ASP A 37 10.56 4.30 15.85
N THR A 38 9.68 4.61 16.80
CA THR A 38 8.58 3.76 17.24
C THR A 38 7.48 3.55 16.19
N ASP A 39 7.44 4.37 15.14
CA ASP A 39 6.46 4.23 14.04
C ASP A 39 6.89 3.17 13.02
N ILE A 40 8.18 2.83 12.96
CA ILE A 40 8.75 1.93 11.96
C ILE A 40 8.06 0.55 11.96
N PRO A 41 7.81 -0.12 13.11
CA PRO A 41 7.11 -1.40 13.13
C PRO A 41 5.70 -1.33 12.50
N CYS A 42 4.90 -0.32 12.85
CA CYS A 42 3.58 -0.13 12.26
C CYS A 42 3.67 0.17 10.76
N GLY A 43 4.63 1.01 10.35
CA GLY A 43 4.89 1.26 8.93
C GLY A 43 5.25 -0.01 8.14
N GLN A 44 6.02 -0.93 8.73
CA GLN A 44 6.35 -2.22 8.12
C GLN A 44 5.11 -3.11 7.97
N GLU A 45 4.22 -3.12 8.95
CA GLU A 45 2.94 -3.84 8.87
C GLU A 45 2.02 -3.25 7.79
N ILE A 46 1.96 -1.92 7.65
CA ILE A 46 1.23 -1.26 6.55
C ILE A 46 1.81 -1.67 5.19
N VAL A 47 3.14 -1.68 5.05
CA VAL A 47 3.81 -2.17 3.84
C VAL A 47 3.44 -3.62 3.54
N ALA A 48 3.34 -4.47 4.56
CA ALA A 48 2.90 -5.86 4.40
C ALA A 48 1.45 -5.96 3.90
N VAL A 49 0.55 -5.07 4.33
CA VAL A 49 -0.83 -4.97 3.81
C VAL A 49 -0.85 -4.52 2.34
N PHE A 50 0.00 -3.56 1.95
CA PHE A 50 0.03 -3.05 0.58
C PHE A 50 0.72 -3.99 -0.41
N THR A 51 1.65 -4.83 0.05
CA THR A 51 2.49 -5.68 -0.82
C THR A 51 1.67 -6.61 -1.73
N PRO A 52 0.69 -7.40 -1.22
CA PRO A 52 -0.15 -8.24 -2.08
C PRO A 52 -0.95 -7.43 -3.11
N PHE A 53 -1.39 -6.23 -2.76
CA PHE A 53 -2.12 -5.35 -3.68
C PHE A 53 -1.19 -4.83 -4.80
N LEU A 54 0.04 -4.43 -4.48
CA LEU A 54 1.06 -4.03 -5.46
C LEU A 54 1.37 -5.17 -6.45
N MET A 55 1.45 -6.41 -5.96
CA MET A 55 1.62 -7.59 -6.81
C MET A 55 0.40 -7.83 -7.71
N ASN A 56 -0.81 -7.69 -7.17
CA ASN A 56 -2.04 -7.79 -7.95
C ASN A 56 -2.14 -6.72 -9.06
N LEU A 57 -1.66 -5.51 -8.81
CA LEU A 57 -1.58 -4.46 -9.84
C LEU A 57 -0.62 -4.86 -10.98
N LEU A 58 0.51 -5.50 -10.67
CA LEU A 58 1.43 -6.04 -11.69
C LEU A 58 0.77 -7.15 -12.50
N ALA A 59 0.07 -8.07 -11.84
CA ALA A 59 -0.61 -9.19 -12.49
C ALA A 59 -1.72 -8.74 -13.45
N GLN A 60 -2.38 -7.60 -13.16
CA GLN A 60 -3.38 -7.00 -14.04
C GLN A 60 -2.79 -6.34 -15.31
N GLY A 61 -1.46 -6.23 -15.42
CA GLY A 61 -0.81 -5.74 -16.64
C GLY A 61 -1.02 -4.25 -16.93
N PHE A 62 -1.23 -3.42 -15.89
CA PHE A 62 -1.37 -1.98 -16.08
C PHE A 62 -0.12 -1.36 -16.74
N ALA A 63 -0.34 -0.30 -17.53
CA ALA A 63 0.74 0.49 -18.08
C ALA A 63 1.62 1.09 -16.98
N ARG A 64 2.93 1.23 -17.24
CA ARG A 64 3.92 1.74 -16.27
C ARG A 64 3.50 3.04 -15.60
N LYS A 65 2.95 4.00 -16.36
CA LYS A 65 2.46 5.28 -15.82
C LYS A 65 1.35 5.10 -14.78
N THR A 66 0.42 4.17 -15.02
CA THR A 66 -0.69 3.87 -14.11
C THR A 66 -0.20 3.14 -12.86
N LEU A 67 0.74 2.21 -13.02
CA LEU A 67 1.40 1.54 -11.91
C LEU A 67 2.09 2.56 -11.00
N ASN A 68 2.99 3.39 -11.54
CA ASN A 68 3.70 4.39 -10.74
C ASN A 68 2.73 5.31 -9.98
N ARG A 69 1.64 5.74 -10.61
CA ARG A 69 0.60 6.51 -9.93
C ARG A 69 -0.02 5.76 -8.74
N HIS A 70 -0.38 4.49 -8.90
CA HIS A 70 -0.91 3.69 -7.79
C HIS A 70 0.12 3.49 -6.67
N ARG A 71 1.39 3.24 -7.02
CA ARG A 71 2.51 3.18 -6.06
C ARG A 71 2.60 4.48 -5.25
N ASP A 72 2.64 5.63 -5.92
CA ASP A 72 2.84 6.92 -5.28
C ASP A 72 1.63 7.28 -4.38
N HIS A 73 0.41 6.94 -4.80
CA HIS A 73 -0.79 7.07 -3.97
C HIS A 73 -0.76 6.18 -2.72
N LEU A 74 -0.28 4.94 -2.83
CA LEU A 74 -0.12 4.07 -1.66
C LEU A 74 0.94 4.60 -0.70
N TRP A 75 2.02 5.18 -1.23
CA TRP A 75 3.03 5.83 -0.40
C TRP A 75 2.44 7.02 0.37
N MET A 76 1.62 7.86 -0.28
CA MET A 76 0.91 8.96 0.39
C MET A 76 -0.08 8.45 1.45
N LEU A 77 -0.85 7.40 1.14
CA LEU A 77 -1.78 6.79 2.10
C LEU A 77 -1.03 6.26 3.33
N GLY A 78 0.14 5.63 3.15
CA GLY A 78 0.98 5.17 4.26
C GLY A 78 1.42 6.30 5.19
N GLY A 79 1.86 7.44 4.63
CA GLY A 79 2.20 8.62 5.41
C GLY A 79 1.01 9.15 6.21
N HIS A 80 -0.16 9.27 5.57
CA HIS A 80 -1.40 9.69 6.23
C HIS A 80 -1.81 8.74 7.36
N LEU A 81 -1.66 7.43 7.19
CA LEU A 81 -1.99 6.45 8.25
C LEU A 81 -1.10 6.62 9.49
N ILE A 82 0.19 6.92 9.30
CA ILE A 82 1.10 7.22 10.41
C ILE A 82 0.76 8.57 11.06
N GLU A 83 0.37 9.58 10.28
CA GLU A 83 -0.13 10.86 10.82
C GLU A 83 -1.39 10.67 11.68
N VAL A 84 -2.38 9.93 11.20
CA VAL A 84 -3.59 9.58 11.97
C VAL A 84 -3.23 8.87 13.27
N ARG A 85 -2.30 7.91 13.21
CA ARG A 85 -1.82 7.17 14.38
C ARG A 85 -1.12 8.08 15.40
N TYR A 86 -0.36 9.05 14.92
CA TYR A 86 0.36 10.00 15.76
C TYR A 86 -0.61 10.97 16.45
N GLU A 87 -1.68 11.39 15.77
CA GLU A 87 -2.67 12.32 16.30
C GLU A 87 -3.73 11.66 17.21
N ASP A 88 -4.07 10.40 16.97
CA ASP A 88 -5.15 9.69 17.66
C ASP A 88 -4.64 8.42 18.39
N PRO A 89 -4.62 8.41 19.73
CA PRO A 89 -4.25 7.23 20.53
C PRO A 89 -5.13 6.00 20.28
N ASP A 90 -6.40 6.16 19.91
CA ASP A 90 -7.28 5.02 19.61
C ASP A 90 -6.87 4.37 18.29
N ALA A 91 -6.52 5.18 17.29
CA ALA A 91 -5.91 4.70 16.05
C ALA A 91 -4.54 4.03 16.31
N ALA A 92 -3.78 4.51 17.30
CA ALA A 92 -2.53 3.91 17.73
C ALA A 92 -2.67 2.50 18.36
N ALA A 93 -3.87 2.11 18.79
CA ALA A 93 -4.13 0.77 19.29
C ALA A 93 -4.53 -0.24 18.20
N LEU A 94 -4.81 0.23 16.98
CA LEU A 94 -5.28 -0.63 15.88
C LEU A 94 -4.12 -1.38 15.21
N ASP A 95 -4.42 -2.59 14.73
CA ASP A 95 -3.53 -3.27 13.80
C ASP A 95 -3.54 -2.57 12.42
N ALA A 96 -2.45 -2.74 11.66
CA ALA A 96 -2.28 -2.04 10.38
C ALA A 96 -3.40 -2.31 9.37
N ARG A 97 -3.98 -3.51 9.34
CA ARG A 97 -5.05 -3.83 8.38
C ARG A 97 -6.33 -3.09 8.75
N THR A 98 -6.69 -3.09 10.04
CA THR A 98 -7.84 -2.33 10.54
C THR A 98 -7.66 -0.84 10.32
N LEU A 99 -6.46 -0.30 10.59
CA LEU A 99 -6.13 1.10 10.35
C LEU A 99 -6.31 1.49 8.87
N VAL A 100 -5.82 0.67 7.94
CA VAL A 100 -6.03 0.89 6.50
C VAL A 100 -7.52 0.88 6.16
N LEU A 101 -8.29 -0.10 6.64
CA LEU A 101 -9.71 -0.26 6.33
C LEU A 101 -10.61 0.83 6.94
N GLN A 102 -10.17 1.51 8.00
CA GLN A 102 -10.87 2.68 8.50
C GLN A 102 -10.69 3.91 7.61
N GLN A 103 -9.60 3.98 6.84
CA GLN A 103 -9.30 5.11 5.97
C GLN A 103 -9.74 4.89 4.51
N VAL A 104 -9.85 3.65 4.05
CA VAL A 104 -10.27 3.35 2.66
C VAL A 104 -11.65 2.70 2.61
N HIS A 105 -12.47 3.17 1.67
CA HIS A 105 -13.87 2.76 1.53
C HIS A 105 -14.29 2.62 0.07
N GLU A 106 -15.51 2.14 -0.17
CA GLU A 106 -16.03 1.92 -1.52
C GLU A 106 -16.16 3.20 -2.36
N TYR A 107 -16.17 4.37 -1.72
CA TYR A 107 -16.29 5.68 -2.37
C TYR A 107 -14.96 6.41 -2.58
N GLY A 108 -13.88 6.04 -1.88
CA GLY A 108 -12.63 6.79 -1.93
C GLY A 108 -11.65 6.46 -0.79
N GLY A 109 -10.75 7.39 -0.54
CA GLY A 109 -9.84 7.38 0.60
C GLY A 109 -9.94 8.67 1.41
N PRO A 110 -8.99 8.89 2.34
CA PRO A 110 -8.96 10.12 3.12
C PRO A 110 -8.72 11.34 2.23
N LEU A 111 -9.21 12.49 2.69
CA LEU A 111 -8.99 13.76 2.00
C LEU A 111 -7.58 14.28 2.29
N ILE A 112 -6.69 14.23 1.30
CA ILE A 112 -5.31 14.73 1.41
C ILE A 112 -5.27 16.22 1.00
N SER A 113 -6.07 17.02 1.69
CA SER A 113 -6.38 18.43 1.32
C SER A 113 -5.16 19.35 1.24
N ARG A 114 -4.08 19.04 1.96
CA ARG A 114 -2.86 19.85 1.96
C ARG A 114 -1.93 19.57 0.78
N HIS A 115 -2.13 18.47 0.05
CA HIS A 115 -1.18 18.00 -0.97
C HIS A 115 -1.79 17.77 -2.35
N LEU A 116 -3.12 17.61 -2.44
CA LEU A 116 -3.80 17.27 -3.69
C LEU A 116 -4.83 18.33 -4.06
N ASP A 117 -4.85 18.71 -5.34
CA ASP A 117 -6.01 19.37 -5.96
C ASP A 117 -7.14 18.34 -6.18
N GLU A 118 -8.31 18.82 -6.61
CA GLU A 118 -9.48 17.96 -6.82
C GLU A 118 -9.22 16.83 -7.83
N GLN A 119 -8.47 17.12 -8.90
CA GLN A 119 -8.17 16.11 -9.92
C GLN A 119 -7.23 15.02 -9.38
N ALA A 120 -6.22 15.42 -8.62
CA ALA A 120 -5.29 14.52 -7.99
C ALA A 120 -5.96 13.70 -6.86
N GLN A 121 -6.84 14.31 -6.07
CA GLN A 121 -7.65 13.63 -5.07
C GLN A 121 -8.55 12.56 -5.72
N ASN A 122 -9.23 12.89 -6.83
CA ASN A 122 -10.04 11.91 -7.56
C ASN A 122 -9.23 10.70 -8.04
N ALA A 123 -7.98 10.92 -8.46
CA ALA A 123 -7.08 9.84 -8.85
C ALA A 123 -6.58 9.00 -7.66
N PHE A 124 -6.33 9.66 -6.52
CA PHE A 124 -6.02 9.01 -5.25
C PHE A 124 -7.19 8.13 -4.79
N ASP A 125 -8.40 8.68 -4.76
CA ASP A 125 -9.62 7.95 -4.40
C ASP A 125 -9.86 6.73 -5.28
N ALA A 126 -9.59 6.83 -6.58
CA ALA A 126 -9.68 5.69 -7.49
C ALA A 126 -8.70 4.56 -7.10
N THR A 127 -7.56 4.88 -6.50
CA THR A 127 -6.60 3.91 -5.98
C THR A 127 -7.09 3.30 -4.68
N CYS A 128 -7.58 4.12 -3.75
CA CYS A 128 -8.16 3.66 -2.48
C CYS A 128 -9.36 2.73 -2.71
N LYS A 129 -10.24 3.05 -3.67
CA LYS A 129 -11.35 2.18 -4.08
C LYS A 129 -10.89 0.81 -4.58
N LYS A 130 -9.79 0.77 -5.35
CA LYS A 130 -9.20 -0.51 -5.81
C LYS A 130 -8.60 -1.30 -4.66
N LEU A 131 -7.90 -0.62 -3.74
CA LEU A 131 -7.35 -1.24 -2.53
C LEU A 131 -8.47 -1.81 -1.65
N TYR A 132 -9.54 -1.05 -1.40
CA TYR A 132 -10.68 -1.49 -0.61
C TYR A 132 -11.31 -2.76 -1.19
N ARG A 133 -11.60 -2.79 -2.50
CA ARG A 133 -12.14 -3.98 -3.18
C ARG A 133 -11.19 -5.19 -3.13
N PHE A 134 -9.88 -4.94 -3.11
CA PHE A 134 -8.89 -6.00 -2.98
C PHE A 134 -8.86 -6.58 -1.55
N LEU A 135 -8.98 -5.72 -0.53
CA LEU A 135 -8.96 -6.13 0.88
C LEU A 135 -10.29 -6.72 1.36
N CYS A 136 -11.40 -6.31 0.75
CA CYS A 136 -12.77 -6.73 1.04
C CYS A 136 -13.42 -7.33 -0.22
N PRO A 137 -13.05 -8.57 -0.59
CA PRO A 137 -13.71 -9.26 -1.70
C PRO A 137 -15.20 -9.52 -1.37
N PRO A 138 -16.06 -9.59 -2.41
CA PRO A 138 -17.49 -9.86 -2.25
C PRO A 138 -17.77 -11.27 -1.70
#